data_AF-A0A843ET08-F1
#
_entry.id   AF-A0A843ET08-F1
#
_cell.length_a   1.000
_cell.length_b   1.000
_cell.length_c   1.000
_cell.angle_alpha   90.00
_cell.angle_beta   90.00
_cell.angle_gamma   90.00
#
_symmetry.space_group_name_H-M   'P 1'
#
loop_
_entity.id
_entity.type
_entity.pdbx_description
1 polymer ?
#
loop_
_entity_poly.entity_id
_entity_poly.type
_entity_poly.pdbx_seq_one_letter_code
_entity_poly.pdbx_strand_id
1 'polypeptide(L)' 'MIEKNNIKVNNFGIIKDANIDISPLTIFIGPNSSGKSFIAKLIHCFSKVHDLHVPETILVSEAMNYFKSEDEEFSQLQ' A
#
# COMPACT_ATOMS: atom_id res chain seq x y z
N MET A 1 -20.40 17.41 -4.81
CA MET A 1 -19.05 17.10 -5.36
C MET A 1 -18.55 15.88 -4.62
N ILE A 2 -18.03 14.86 -5.31
CA ILE A 2 -17.42 13.70 -4.66
C ILE A 2 -15.95 14.05 -4.45
N GLU A 3 -15.45 13.97 -3.21
CA GLU A 3 -14.03 14.13 -2.93
C GLU A 3 -13.23 13.03 -3.64
N LYS A 4 -12.17 13.41 -4.33
CA LYS A 4 -11.27 12.47 -4.99
C LYS A 4 -10.13 12.13 -4.05
N ASN A 5 -10.05 10.88 -3.62
CA ASN A 5 -8.88 10.36 -2.93
C ASN A 5 -7.86 9.91 -3.96
N ASN A 6 -6.66 10.51 -3.95
CA ASN A 6 -5.59 10.18 -4.88
C ASN A 6 -4.37 9.72 -4.11
N ILE A 7 -3.73 8.65 -4.59
CA ILE A 7 -2.45 8.17 -4.05
C ILE A 7 -1.42 8.16 -5.18
N LYS A 8 -0.26 8.76 -4.88
CA LYS A 8 0.93 8.70 -5.73
C LYS A 8 2.03 7.91 -5.03
N VAL A 9 2.55 6.89 -5.71
CA VAL A 9 3.63 6.01 -5.22
C VAL A 9 4.79 6.09 -6.18
N ASN A 10 6.00 6.37 -5.70
CA ASN A 10 7.22 6.43 -6.52
C ASN A 10 8.34 5.66 -5.82
N ASN A 11 9.02 4.78 -6.54
CA ASN A 11 10.16 3.99 -6.08
C ASN A 11 9.96 3.36 -4.69
N PHE A 12 8.81 2.72 -4.48
CA PHE A 12 8.45 2.09 -3.20
C PHE A 12 8.13 0.61 -3.39
N GLY A 13 8.96 -0.26 -2.82
CA GLY A 13 8.89 -1.71 -3.05
C GLY A 13 8.99 -2.05 -4.54
N ILE A 14 8.09 -2.90 -5.02
CA ILE A 14 8.02 -3.32 -6.44
C ILE A 14 7.35 -2.28 -7.36
N ILE A 15 6.82 -1.18 -6.80
CA ILE A 15 6.16 -0.12 -7.56
C ILE A 15 7.17 0.98 -7.90
N LYS A 16 7.48 1.12 -9.20
CA LYS A 16 8.36 2.19 -9.70
C LYS A 16 7.67 3.54 -9.77
N ASP A 17 6.48 3.58 -10.34
CA ASP A 17 5.63 4.78 -10.44
C ASP A 17 4.17 4.35 -10.54
N ALA A 18 3.31 4.96 -9.75
CA ALA A 18 1.86 4.78 -9.79
C ALA A 18 1.14 6.06 -9.34
N ASN A 19 0.08 6.43 -10.06
CA ASN A 19 -0.83 7.50 -9.71
C ASN A 19 -2.26 6.96 -9.81
N ILE A 20 -2.95 6.83 -8.68
CA ILE A 20 -4.19 6.06 -8.57
C ILE A 20 -5.28 6.92 -7.92
N ASP A 21 -6.37 7.13 -8.67
CA ASP A 21 -7.61 7.70 -8.13
C ASP A 21 -8.41 6.57 -7.45
N ILE A 22 -8.62 6.69 -6.14
CA ILE A 22 -9.37 5.73 -5.33
C ILE A 22 -10.84 6.11 -5.33
N SER A 23 -11.67 5.17 -5.78
CA SER A 23 -13.13 5.22 -5.73
C SER A 23 -13.66 4.23 -4.69
N PRO A 24 -14.92 4.37 -4.23
CA PRO A 24 -15.54 3.46 -3.25
C PRO A 24 -15.42 1.97 -3.62
N LEU A 25 -15.42 1.66 -4.93
CA LEU A 25 -15.03 0.37 -5.45
C LEU A 25 -13.86 0.57 -6.42
N THR A 26 -12.70 0.01 -6.08
CA THR A 26 -11.49 0.03 -6.91
C THR A 26 -11.01 -1.40 -7.11
N ILE A 27 -10.81 -1.82 -8.36
CA ILE A 27 -10.40 -3.19 -8.70
C ILE A 27 -8.99 -3.17 -9.30
N PHE A 28 -8.06 -3.90 -8.69
CA PHE A 28 -6.69 -4.07 -9.20
C PHE A 28 -6.59 -5.35 -10.02
N ILE A 29 -6.34 -5.22 -11.32
CA ILE A 29 -6.14 -6.34 -12.26
C ILE A 29 -4.74 -6.32 -12.87
N GLY A 30 -4.23 -7.49 -13.25
CA GLY A 30 -2.91 -7.62 -13.89
C GLY A 30 -2.17 -8.92 -13.54
N PRO A 31 -1.00 -9.18 -14.16
CA PRO A 31 -0.21 -10.39 -13.97
C PRO A 31 0.20 -10.66 -12.52
N ASN A 32 0.44 -11.91 -12.15
CA ASN A 32 0.95 -12.24 -10.81
C ASN A 32 2.25 -11.50 -10.50
N SER A 33 2.46 -11.16 -9.22
CA SER A 33 3.63 -10.40 -8.75
C SER A 33 3.77 -8.97 -9.31
N SER A 34 2.73 -8.40 -9.95
CA SER A 34 2.79 -7.04 -10.50
C SER A 34 2.53 -5.90 -9.49
N GLY A 35 2.52 -6.17 -8.18
CA GLY A 35 2.30 -5.14 -7.17
C GLY A 35 0.86 -4.83 -6.76
N LYS A 36 -0.11 -5.63 -7.23
CA LYS A 36 -1.53 -5.44 -6.88
C LYS A 36 -1.79 -5.52 -5.38
N SER A 37 -1.35 -6.60 -4.73
CA SER A 37 -1.52 -6.78 -3.28
C SER A 37 -0.73 -5.74 -2.47
N PHE A 38 0.44 -5.33 -3.00
CA PHE A 38 1.29 -4.32 -2.38
C PHE A 38 0.60 -2.95 -2.33
N ILE A 39 0.02 -2.49 -3.45
CA ILE A 39 -0.77 -1.26 -3.50
C ILE A 39 -2.01 -1.35 -2.60
N ALA A 40 -2.73 -2.47 -2.62
CA ALA A 40 -3.92 -2.64 -1.77
C ALA A 40 -3.58 -2.55 -0.27
N LYS A 41 -2.45 -3.14 0.15
CA LYS A 41 -1.94 -3.03 1.53
C LYS A 41 -1.53 -1.61 1.88
N LEU A 42 -0.84 -0.93 0.97
CA LEU A 42 -0.43 0.46 1.15
C LEU A 42 -1.65 1.36 1.37
N ILE A 43 -2.69 1.22 0.55
CA ILE A 43 -3.98 1.90 0.73
C ILE A 43 -4.58 1.60 2.11
N HIS A 44 -4.66 0.33 2.49
CA HIS A 44 -5.20 -0.08 3.78
C HIS A 44 -4.49 0.55 4.97
N CYS A 45 -3.14 0.58 4.94
CA CYS A 45 -2.35 1.24 5.97
C CYS A 45 -2.72 2.72 6.09
N PHE A 46 -2.74 3.46 4.97
CA PHE A 46 -3.09 4.88 4.99
C PHE A 46 -4.53 5.16 5.42
N SER A 47 -5.49 4.34 5.01
CA SER A 47 -6.88 4.47 5.47
C SER A 47 -7.00 4.33 6.99
N LYS A 48 -6.25 3.41 7.61
CA LYS A 48 -6.26 3.26 9.08
C LYS A 48 -5.73 4.47 9.83
N VAL A 49 -4.75 5.19 9.28
CA VAL A 49 -4.24 6.44 9.90
C VAL A 49 -5.33 7.49 9.96
N HIS A 50 -6.01 7.67 8.83
CA HIS A 50 -7.06 8.67 8.70
C HIS A 50 -8.17 8.44 9.73
N ASP A 51 -8.57 7.18 9.94
CA ASP A 51 -9.64 6.86 10.89
C ASP A 51 -9.20 6.95 12.36
N LEU A 52 -7.94 6.62 12.67
CA LEU A 52 -7.45 6.48 14.04
C LEU A 52 -6.72 7.72 14.59
N HIS A 53 -6.58 8.80 13.80
CA HIS A 53 -5.82 10.02 14.18
C HIS A 53 -4.40 9.72 14.71
N VAL A 54 -3.80 8.62 14.24
CA VAL A 54 -2.47 8.18 14.68
C VAL A 54 -1.41 9.06 14.03
N PRO A 55 -0.33 9.44 14.74
CA PRO A 55 0.79 10.13 14.12
C PRO A 55 1.36 9.34 12.92
N GLU A 56 1.55 10.01 11.79
CA GLU A 56 2.05 9.41 10.53
C GLU A 56 3.35 8.60 10.71
N THR A 57 4.20 9.01 11.66
CA THR A 57 5.48 8.37 11.97
C THR A 57 5.34 6.93 12.46
N ILE A 58 4.31 6.65 13.27
CA ILE A 58 4.05 5.31 13.81
C ILE A 58 3.65 4.38 12.66
N LEU A 59 2.76 4.86 11.77
CA LEU A 59 2.31 4.06 10.64
C LEU A 59 3.45 3.71 9.67
N VAL A 60 4.31 4.67 9.34
CA VAL A 60 5.45 4.39 8.46
C VAL A 60 6.31 3.28 9.04
N SER A 61 6.55 3.28 10.35
CA SER A 61 7.33 2.22 11.00
C SER A 61 6.64 0.85 10.96
N GLU A 62 5.32 0.79 11.19
CA GLU A 62 4.55 -0.46 11.15
C GLU A 62 4.40 -1.00 9.73
N ALA A 63 4.12 -0.14 8.75
CA ALA A 63 4.08 -0.53 7.35
C ALA A 63 5.43 -1.09 6.91
N MET A 64 6.54 -0.41 7.23
CA MET A 64 7.88 -0.88 6.89
C MET A 64 8.22 -2.22 7.57
N ASN A 65 7.82 -2.41 8.83
CA ASN A 65 8.03 -3.68 9.53
C ASN A 65 7.19 -4.81 8.92
N TYR A 66 5.93 -4.54 8.58
CA TYR A 66 5.05 -5.50 7.93
C TYR A 66 5.58 -5.91 6.55
N PHE A 67 6.02 -4.95 5.73
CA PHE A 67 6.63 -5.26 4.43
C PHE A 67 7.93 -6.05 4.57
N LYS A 68 8.80 -5.71 5.54
CA LYS A 68 10.01 -6.49 5.82
C LYS A 68 9.70 -7.93 6.22
N SER A 69 8.67 -8.14 7.04
CA SER A 69 8.30 -9.50 7.47
C SER A 69 7.80 -10.37 6.32
N GLU A 70 7.07 -9.81 5.34
CA GLU A 70 6.62 -10.59 4.17
C GLU A 70 7.77 -10.98 3.26
N ASP A 71 8.75 -10.08 3.06
CA ASP A 71 9.94 -10.37 2.25
C ASP A 71 10.80 -11.48 2.90
N GLU A 72 10.91 -11.48 4.23
CA GLU A 72 11.61 -12.52 5.00
C GLU A 72 10.89 -13.88 4.95
N GLU A 73 9.56 -13.91 5.11
CA GLU A 73 8.76 -15.14 5.04
C GLU A 73 8.86 -15.81 3.67
N PHE A 74 8.83 -15.03 2.58
CA PHE A 74 8.99 -15.54 1.22
C PHE A 74 10.40 -16.09 0.96
N SER A 75 11.42 -15.47 1.57
CA SER A 75 12.83 -15.88 1.41
C SER A 75 13.16 -17.18 2.15
N GLN A 76 12.43 -17.51 3.23
CA GLN A 76 12.61 -18.75 3.99
C GLN A 76 11.89 -19.96 3.36
N LEU A 77 11.02 -19.73 2.37
CA LEU A 77 10.26 -20.75 1.65
C LEU A 77 10.90 -21.15 0.29
N GLN A 78 12.06 -20.59 -0.04
CA GLN A 78 12.91 -20.94 -1.21
C GLN A 78 14.15 -21.69 -0.75
#